data_AF-A0A7C4C241-F1
#
_entry.id   AF-A0A7C4C241-F1
#
_cell.length_a   1.000
_cell.length_b   1.000
_cell.length_c   1.000
_cell.angle_alpha   90.00
_cell.angle_beta   90.00
_cell.angle_gamma   90.00
#
_symmetry.space_group_name_H-M   'P 1'
#
loop_
_entity.id
_entity.type
_entity.pdbx_description
1 polymer ?
#
loop_
_entity_poly.entity_id
_entity_poly.type
_entity_poly.pdbx_seq_one_letter_code
_entity_poly.pdbx_strand_id
1 'polypeptide(L)' 'MLFAPKEKGQGLVEYALILVLVAIVVIVILALLGPAIGNVFSRIVTSI' A
#
# COMPACT_ATOMS: atom_id res chain seq x y z
N MET A 1 24.37 30.46 18.47
CA MET A 1 23.55 29.25 18.17
C MET A 1 24.03 28.72 16.82
N LEU A 2 24.41 27.44 16.78
CA LEU A 2 25.12 26.80 15.68
C LEU A 2 24.18 26.61 14.47
N PHE A 3 24.58 27.06 13.28
CA PHE A 3 23.85 26.80 12.03
C PHE A 3 23.96 25.31 11.70
N ALA A 4 22.85 24.56 11.82
CA ALA A 4 22.74 23.21 11.29
C ALA A 4 22.31 23.30 9.80
N PRO A 5 23.13 22.86 8.83
CA PRO A 5 22.75 22.88 7.42
C PRO A 5 21.55 21.96 7.18
N LYS A 6 20.50 22.44 6.49
CA LYS A 6 19.37 21.60 6.05
C LYS A 6 19.88 20.49 5.13
N GLU A 7 19.74 19.23 5.56
CA GLU A 7 20.11 18.07 4.74
C GLU A 7 19.12 17.91 3.58
N LYS A 8 19.60 18.09 2.34
CA LYS A 8 18.79 18.06 1.11
C LYS A 8 18.14 16.68 0.84
N GLY A 9 18.48 15.64 1.60
CA GLY A 9 17.92 14.29 1.49
C GLY A 9 16.80 13.96 2.50
N GLN A 10 16.59 14.79 3.52
CA GLN A 10 15.69 14.47 4.63
C GLN A 10 14.22 14.32 4.17
N GLY A 11 13.77 15.13 3.21
CA GLY A 11 12.41 15.03 2.66
C GLY A 11 12.17 13.80 1.78
N LEU A 12 13.18 13.33 1.03
CA LEU A 12 13.01 12.18 0.12
C LEU A 12 12.84 10.87 0.89
N VAL A 13 13.53 10.71 2.03
CA VAL A 13 13.41 9.53 2.89
C VAL A 13 12.02 9.48 3.53
N GLU A 14 11.49 10.61 3.99
CA GLU A 14 10.14 10.67 4.56
C GLU A 14 9.06 10.27 3.55
N TYR A 15 9.15 10.76 2.30
CA TYR A 15 8.22 10.33 1.24
C TYR A 15 8.37 8.84 0.90
N ALA A 16 9.58 8.30 0.88
CA ALA A 16 9.81 6.88 0.64
C ALA A 16 9.17 6.01 1.73
N LEU A 17 9.26 6.41 3.00
CA LEU A 17 8.64 5.69 4.12
C LEU A 17 7.10 5.73 4.04
N ILE A 18 6.52 6.87 3.67
CA ILE A 18 5.07 6.99 3.43
C ILE A 18 4.64 6.09 2.26
N LEU A 19 5.40 6.09 1.16
CA LEU A 19 5.11 5.22 0.00
C LEU A 19 5.15 3.75 0.36
N VAL A 20 6.12 3.30 1.17
CA VAL A 20 6.18 1.92 1.67
C VAL A 20 4.94 1.58 2.51
N LEU A 21 4.53 2.48 3.41
CA LEU A 21 3.33 2.28 4.23
C LEU A 21 2.08 2.12 3.36
N VAL A 22 1.88 3.01 2.38
CA VAL A 22 0.76 2.94 1.44
C VAL A 22 0.79 1.65 0.63
N ALA A 23 1.97 1.23 0.14
CA ALA A 23 2.14 0.00 -0.62
C ALA A 23 1.72 -1.23 0.21
N ILE A 24 2.11 -1.30 1.49
CA ILE A 24 1.69 -2.38 2.39
C ILE A 24 0.18 -2.41 2.54
N VAL A 25 -0.47 -1.26 2.74
CA VAL A 25 -1.93 -1.16 2.83
C VAL A 25 -2.61 -1.69 1.56
N VAL A 26 -2.13 -1.30 0.38
CA VAL A 26 -2.66 -1.77 -0.90
C VAL A 26 -2.51 -3.29 -1.04
N ILE A 27 -1.36 -3.85 -0.67
CA ILE A 27 -1.13 -5.30 -0.72
C ILE A 27 -2.11 -6.04 0.20
N VAL A 28 -2.33 -5.55 1.42
CA VAL A 28 -3.29 -6.16 2.36
C VAL A 28 -4.71 -6.12 1.80
N ILE A 29 -5.13 -4.99 1.21
CA ILE A 29 -6.45 -4.88 0.58
C ILE A 29 -6.60 -5.92 -0.54
N LEU A 30 -5.63 -6.00 -1.46
CA LEU A 30 -5.70 -6.95 -2.57
C LEU A 30 -5.67 -8.41 -2.11
N ALA A 31 -4.87 -8.74 -1.09
CA ALA A 31 -4.78 -10.09 -0.54
C ALA A 31 -6.10 -10.57 0.10
N LEU A 32 -6.87 -9.67 0.70
CA LEU A 32 -8.16 -9.99 1.32
C LEU A 32 -9.32 -9.94 0.31
N LEU A 33 -9.38 -8.88 -0.50
CA LEU A 33 -10.50 -8.65 -1.42
C LEU A 33 -10.41 -9.53 -2.66
N GLY A 34 -9.21 -9.86 -3.15
CA GLY A 34 -9.03 -10.70 -4.35
C GLY A 34 -9.74 -12.05 -4.24
N PRO A 35 -9.46 -12.86 -3.20
CA PRO A 35 -10.17 -14.12 -2.98
C PRO A 35 -11.66 -13.95 -2.73
N ALA A 36 -12.08 -12.92 -1.98
CA ALA A 36 -13.48 -12.67 -1.70
C ALA A 36 -14.29 -12.40 -2.98
N ILE A 37 -13.77 -11.55 -3.86
CA ILE A 37 -14.37 -11.25 -5.17
C ILE A 37 -14.37 -12.51 -6.04
N GLY A 38 -13.24 -13.24 -6.11
CA GLY A 38 -13.15 -14.50 -6.86
C GLY A 38 -14.19 -15.53 -6.43
N ASN A 39 -14.40 -15.68 -5.12
CA ASN A 39 -15.40 -16.58 -4.56
C ASN A 39 -16.83 -16.15 -4.95
N VAL A 40 -17.14 -14.85 -4.95
CA VAL A 40 -18.45 -14.35 -5.39
C VAL A 40 -18.70 -14.71 -6.85
N PHE A 41 -17.74 -14.43 -7.74
CA PHE A 41 -17.86 -14.77 -9.16
C PHE A 41 -17.96 -16.29 -9.39
N SER A 42 -17.15 -17.09 -8.69
CA SER A 42 -17.19 -18.56 -8.79
C SER A 42 -18.55 -19.12 -8.36
N ARG A 43 -19.16 -18.58 -7.29
CA ARG A 43 -20.51 -18.98 -6.86
C ARG A 43 -21.57 -18.67 -7.92
N ILE A 44 -21.49 -17.50 -8.56
CA ILE A 44 -22.42 -17.11 -9.63
C ILE A 44 -22.29 -18.06 -10.82
N VAL A 45 -21.07 -18.30 -11.31
CA VAL A 45 -20.81 -19.17 -12.47
C VAL A 45 -21.26 -20.61 -12.19
N THR A 46 -21.03 -21.11 -10.98
CA THR A 46 -21.44 -22.48 -10.61
C THR A 46 -22.95 -22.62 -10.41
N SER A 47 -23.65 -21.51 -10.18
CA SER A 47 -25.11 -21.49 -10.01
C SER A 47 -25.92 -21.31 -11.31
N ILE A 48 -25.22 -21.13 -12.44
CA ILE A 48 -25.79 -21.09 -13.79
C ILE A 48 -25.60 -22.48 -14.42
#